data_AF-A0A7X6M8N8-F1
#
_entry.id   AF-A0A7X6M8N8-F1
#
_cell.length_a   1.000
_cell.length_b   1.000
_cell.length_c   1.000
_cell.angle_alpha   90.00
_cell.angle_beta   90.00
_cell.angle_gamma   90.00
#
_symmetry.space_group_name_H-M   'P 1'
#
loop_
_entity.id
_entity.type
_entity.pdbx_description
1 polymer ?
#
loop_
_entity_poly.entity_id
_entity_poly.type
_entity_poly.pdbx_seq_one_letter_code
_entity_poly.pdbx_strand_id
1 'polypeptide(L)'
;MGLLPPETDVGVRDDVLLVTSELVSNAVREGTTSTSPGLVGVSADLVEDGLMTLTVEVTNPHSETVDPLQEQDPDPDAEHGRGLVIVDAFTDSWGTRLDEAGRLVVWAMWSWLSPTLLDRGWLAGWEPTRDTAGRVRAHHDDEALTLRGGTTLASLHRPIASVNQVLALRAHYPGWEITYDRTETRPIWFTARRRTPATHRTHGVLDTLTARTSAELGDRLAAQRYATSRADRHRAHRAVG
;
A
#
# COMPACT_ATOMS: atom_id res chain seq x y z
N MET A 1 3.21 -13.60 -25.26
CA MET A 1 1.84 -14.17 -25.28
C MET A 1 1.66 -14.96 -23.99
N GLY A 2 0.87 -14.40 -23.07
CA GLY A 2 0.22 -15.06 -21.93
C GLY A 2 1.11 -15.67 -20.83
N LEU A 3 1.41 -14.91 -19.77
CA LEU A 3 1.73 -15.47 -18.44
C LEU A 3 1.16 -14.57 -17.34
N LEU A 4 -0.15 -14.69 -17.12
CA LEU A 4 -0.84 -14.37 -15.86
C LEU A 4 -1.78 -15.55 -15.55
N PRO A 5 -2.01 -15.88 -14.27
CA PRO A 5 -3.03 -16.86 -13.90
C PRO A 5 -4.42 -16.38 -14.39
N PRO A 6 -5.28 -17.28 -14.90
CA PRO A 6 -6.52 -16.93 -15.60
C PRO A 6 -7.56 -16.23 -14.72
N GLU A 7 -7.39 -16.26 -13.40
CA GLU A 7 -8.36 -15.73 -12.44
C GLU A 7 -8.17 -14.24 -12.16
N THR A 8 -6.98 -13.68 -12.41
CA THR A 8 -6.70 -12.24 -12.25
C THR A 8 -6.85 -11.45 -13.56
N ASP A 9 -6.66 -12.09 -14.72
CA ASP A 9 -6.71 -11.46 -16.05
C ASP A 9 -8.15 -11.10 -16.48
N VAL A 10 -9.13 -11.92 -16.12
CA VAL A 10 -10.52 -11.70 -16.50
C VAL A 10 -11.16 -10.58 -15.67
N GLY A 11 -10.88 -10.53 -14.36
CA GLY A 11 -11.43 -9.50 -13.46
C GLY A 11 -10.99 -8.09 -13.83
N VAL A 12 -9.67 -7.84 -13.91
CA VAL A 12 -9.15 -6.50 -14.23
C VAL A 12 -9.60 -6.04 -15.62
N ARG A 13 -9.66 -6.95 -16.60
CA ARG A 13 -10.11 -6.60 -17.95
C ARG A 13 -11.58 -6.18 -17.96
N ASP A 14 -12.45 -6.91 -17.28
CA ASP A 14 -13.88 -6.61 -17.23
C ASP A 14 -14.12 -5.30 -16.46
N ASP A 15 -13.39 -5.06 -15.38
CA ASP A 15 -13.41 -3.81 -14.62
C ASP A 15 -12.99 -2.61 -15.49
N VAL A 16 -11.87 -2.75 -16.21
CA VAL A 16 -11.37 -1.72 -17.13
C VAL A 16 -12.39 -1.42 -18.22
N LEU A 17 -13.01 -2.44 -18.82
CA LEU A 17 -14.01 -2.26 -19.86
C LEU A 17 -15.27 -1.56 -19.34
N LEU A 18 -15.73 -1.94 -18.14
CA LEU A 18 -16.87 -1.33 -17.48
C LEU A 18 -16.62 0.15 -17.23
N VAL A 19 -15.52 0.46 -16.52
CA VAL A 19 -15.15 1.83 -16.16
C VAL A 19 -14.92 2.69 -17.40
N THR A 20 -14.21 2.17 -18.41
CA THR A 20 -13.98 2.91 -19.65
C THR A 20 -15.30 3.23 -20.36
N SER A 21 -16.25 2.28 -20.36
CA SER A 21 -17.57 2.48 -20.97
C SER A 21 -18.37 3.56 -20.25
N GLU A 22 -18.34 3.58 -18.92
CA GLU A 22 -18.98 4.63 -18.11
C GLU A 22 -18.33 6.00 -18.34
N LEU A 23 -16.99 6.08 -18.34
CA LEU A 23 -16.27 7.34 -18.59
C LEU A 23 -16.53 7.89 -19.99
N VAL A 24 -16.51 7.04 -21.02
CA VAL A 24 -16.84 7.45 -22.39
C VAL A 24 -18.30 7.88 -22.51
N SER A 25 -19.23 7.18 -21.86
CA SER A 25 -20.66 7.54 -21.86
C SER A 25 -20.88 8.90 -21.22
N ASN A 26 -20.17 9.21 -20.13
CA ASN A 26 -20.19 10.53 -19.51
C ASN A 26 -19.64 11.62 -20.45
N ALA A 27 -18.48 11.39 -21.08
CA ALA A 27 -17.87 12.35 -21.99
C ALA A 27 -18.73 12.61 -23.24
N VAL A 28 -19.37 11.58 -23.80
CA VAL A 28 -20.30 11.73 -24.93
C VAL A 28 -21.53 12.54 -24.53
N ARG A 29 -22.13 12.25 -23.37
CA ARG A 29 -23.30 12.97 -22.86
C ARG A 29 -23.00 14.46 -22.68
N GLU A 30 -21.85 14.81 -22.12
CA GLU A 30 -21.40 16.21 -22.04
C GLU A 30 -21.20 16.83 -23.42
N GLY A 31 -20.63 16.11 -24.39
CA GLY A 31 -20.49 16.61 -25.76
C GLY A 31 -21.81 16.97 -26.44
N THR A 32 -22.94 16.35 -26.04
CA THR A 32 -24.26 16.65 -26.63
C THR A 32 -24.86 17.99 -26.22
N THR A 33 -24.34 18.64 -25.17
CA THR A 33 -24.82 19.97 -24.74
C THR A 33 -24.15 21.12 -25.49
N SER A 34 -23.13 20.83 -26.31
CA SER A 34 -22.39 21.82 -27.10
C SER A 34 -22.90 21.93 -28.53
N THR A 35 -22.93 23.16 -29.06
CA THR A 35 -23.38 23.47 -30.43
C THR A 35 -22.35 23.13 -31.52
N SER A 36 -21.13 22.78 -31.13
CA SER A 36 -20.02 22.45 -32.04
C SER A 36 -19.64 20.97 -31.92
N PRO A 37 -19.29 20.27 -33.02
CA PRO A 37 -18.78 18.91 -32.94
C PRO A 37 -17.44 18.89 -32.20
N GLY A 38 -17.29 17.96 -31.24
CA GLY A 38 -16.04 17.69 -30.53
C GLY A 38 -15.74 16.19 -30.49
N LEU A 39 -14.49 15.82 -30.25
CA LEU A 39 -14.03 14.43 -30.24
C LEU A 39 -13.73 13.97 -28.82
N VAL A 40 -14.35 12.87 -28.39
CA VAL A 40 -13.94 12.16 -27.18
C VAL A 40 -12.62 11.43 -27.47
N GLY A 41 -11.60 11.74 -26.68
CA GLY A 41 -10.31 11.05 -26.72
C GLY A 41 -10.28 9.89 -25.73
N VAL A 42 -9.64 8.78 -26.11
CA VAL A 42 -9.35 7.67 -25.19
C VAL A 42 -7.90 7.24 -25.37
N SER A 43 -7.14 7.17 -24.29
CA SER A 43 -5.78 6.63 -24.26
C SER A 43 -5.62 5.62 -23.11
N ALA A 44 -4.70 4.68 -23.29
CA ALA A 44 -4.38 3.66 -22.30
C ALA A 44 -2.87 3.45 -22.27
N ASP A 45 -2.27 3.67 -21.11
CA ASP A 45 -0.83 3.53 -20.87
C ASP A 45 -0.58 2.40 -19.86
N LEU A 46 0.29 1.45 -20.23
CA LEU A 46 0.71 0.34 -19.37
C LEU A 46 2.19 0.48 -19.02
N VAL A 47 2.49 0.55 -17.72
CA VAL A 47 3.85 0.68 -17.19
C VAL A 47 4.20 -0.54 -16.34
N GLU A 48 5.40 -1.09 -16.51
CA GLU A 48 5.96 -2.15 -15.66
C GLU A 48 7.20 -1.64 -14.92
N ASP A 49 7.13 -1.55 -13.58
CA ASP A 49 8.26 -1.18 -12.71
C ASP A 49 8.29 -2.02 -11.41
N GLY A 50 7.77 -3.24 -11.52
CA GLY A 50 7.49 -4.15 -10.42
C GLY A 50 5.99 -4.29 -10.13
N LEU A 51 5.23 -3.23 -10.35
CA LEU A 51 3.80 -3.32 -10.59
C LEU A 51 3.55 -3.18 -12.08
N MET A 52 2.54 -3.88 -12.57
CA MET A 52 1.87 -3.52 -13.81
C MET A 52 0.85 -2.45 -13.46
N THR A 53 0.96 -1.27 -14.07
CA THR A 53 0.02 -0.16 -13.85
C THR A 53 -0.59 0.23 -15.18
N LEU A 54 -1.91 0.05 -15.29
CA LEU A 54 -2.69 0.53 -16.41
C LEU A 54 -3.40 1.83 -16.02
N THR A 55 -3.18 2.89 -16.78
CA THR A 55 -3.95 4.13 -16.68
C THR A 55 -4.75 4.31 -17.96
N VAL A 56 -6.07 4.41 -17.84
CA VAL A 56 -6.96 4.79 -18.93
C VAL A 56 -7.37 6.24 -18.73
N GLU A 57 -7.30 7.04 -19.79
CA GLU A 57 -7.72 8.43 -19.79
C GLU A 57 -8.79 8.67 -20.84
N VAL A 58 -9.85 9.37 -20.47
CA VAL A 58 -10.92 9.82 -21.35
C VAL A 58 -10.90 11.35 -21.38
N THR A 59 -10.65 11.92 -22.56
CA THR A 59 -10.66 13.37 -22.78
C THR A 59 -12.01 13.82 -23.30
N ASN A 60 -12.59 14.82 -22.65
CA ASN A 60 -13.86 15.39 -23.02
C ASN A 60 -13.77 16.17 -24.36
N PRO A 61 -14.89 16.26 -25.10
CA PRO A 61 -14.88 16.75 -26.47
C PRO A 61 -14.61 18.25 -26.62
N HIS A 62 -14.77 19.04 -25.55
CA HIS A 62 -14.67 20.49 -25.58
C HIS A 62 -13.81 21.03 -24.43
N SER A 63 -13.16 22.17 -24.67
CA SER A 63 -12.51 22.96 -23.62
C SER A 63 -13.61 23.79 -22.93
N GLU A 64 -14.10 23.34 -21.78
CA GLU A 64 -14.98 24.15 -20.94
C GLU A 64 -14.23 24.66 -19.72
N THR A 65 -14.67 25.81 -19.21
CA THR A 65 -14.30 26.32 -17.89
C THR A 65 -14.98 25.45 -16.85
N VAL A 66 -14.55 24.20 -16.74
CA VAL A 66 -15.04 23.29 -15.70
C VAL A 66 -14.49 23.83 -14.40
N ASP A 67 -15.35 24.33 -13.51
CA ASP A 67 -14.96 24.51 -12.12
C ASP A 67 -14.45 23.13 -11.66
N PRO A 68 -13.18 23.02 -11.22
CA PRO A 68 -12.62 21.74 -10.84
C PRO A 68 -13.59 21.13 -9.85
N LEU A 69 -14.09 19.92 -10.15
CA LEU A 69 -15.00 19.18 -9.29
C LEU A 69 -14.37 19.18 -7.89
N GLN A 70 -14.84 20.12 -7.07
CA GLN A 70 -14.55 20.14 -5.65
C GLN A 70 -15.00 18.79 -5.13
N GLU A 71 -14.28 18.26 -4.15
CA GLU A 71 -14.61 17.07 -3.37
C GLU A 71 -16.02 17.18 -2.77
N GLN A 72 -17.05 17.14 -3.59
CA GLN A 72 -18.44 17.01 -3.21
C GLN A 72 -18.68 15.52 -3.15
N ASP A 73 -18.94 15.05 -1.93
CA ASP A 73 -19.55 13.75 -1.69
C ASP A 73 -20.61 13.52 -2.78
N PRO A 74 -20.47 12.49 -3.63
CA PRO A 74 -21.43 12.26 -4.69
C PRO A 74 -22.80 12.02 -4.03
N ASP A 75 -23.78 12.86 -4.37
CA ASP A 75 -25.16 12.66 -3.93
C ASP A 75 -25.64 11.29 -4.45
N PRO A 76 -25.92 10.32 -3.56
CA PRO A 76 -26.28 8.97 -3.96
C PRO A 76 -27.62 8.89 -4.72
N ASP A 77 -28.44 9.94 -4.66
CA ASP A 77 -29.74 10.04 -5.34
C ASP A 77 -29.69 10.82 -6.67
N ALA A 78 -28.54 11.42 -7.03
CA ALA A 78 -28.36 12.04 -8.34
C ALA A 78 -27.99 10.99 -9.40
N GLU A 79 -28.72 10.94 -10.52
CA GLU A 79 -28.37 10.09 -11.68
C GLU A 79 -26.94 10.36 -12.21
N HIS A 80 -26.42 11.57 -11.99
CA HIS A 80 -25.05 11.99 -12.31
C HIS A 80 -23.99 11.43 -11.35
N GLY A 81 -24.36 10.96 -10.17
CA GLY A 81 -23.46 10.38 -9.17
C GLY A 81 -23.19 8.89 -9.37
N ARG A 82 -24.10 8.15 -10.02
CA ARG A 82 -24.00 6.69 -10.17
C ARG A 82 -22.82 6.22 -11.02
N GLY A 83 -22.49 6.95 -12.08
CA GLY A 83 -21.34 6.63 -12.93
C GLY A 83 -20.02 6.72 -12.16
N LEU A 84 -19.87 7.74 -11.31
CA LEU A 84 -18.68 7.90 -10.47
C LEU A 84 -18.61 6.87 -9.34
N VAL A 85 -19.75 6.40 -8.82
CA VAL A 85 -19.78 5.29 -7.87
C VAL A 85 -19.25 3.99 -8.50
N ILE A 86 -19.55 3.72 -9.79
CA ILE A 86 -18.99 2.57 -10.50
C ILE A 86 -17.48 2.76 -10.71
N VAL A 87 -17.04 3.95 -11.14
CA VAL A 87 -15.61 4.24 -11.31
C VAL A 87 -14.86 4.04 -9.99
N ASP A 88 -15.40 4.54 -8.88
CA ASP A 88 -14.79 4.40 -7.55
C ASP A 88 -14.74 2.94 -7.08
N ALA A 89 -15.79 2.16 -7.36
CA ALA A 89 -15.87 0.77 -6.91
C ALA A 89 -14.95 -0.19 -7.69
N PHE A 90 -14.62 0.13 -8.94
CA PHE A 90 -13.91 -0.79 -9.86
C PHE A 90 -12.53 -0.26 -10.28
N THR A 91 -11.98 0.75 -9.62
CA THR A 91 -10.63 1.27 -9.87
C THR A 91 -9.83 1.34 -8.57
N ASP A 92 -8.50 1.26 -8.66
CA ASP A 92 -7.65 1.48 -7.48
C ASP A 92 -7.57 2.96 -7.12
N SER A 93 -7.70 3.81 -8.14
CA SER A 93 -7.56 5.26 -8.07
C SER A 93 -8.08 5.88 -9.36
N TRP A 94 -8.72 7.03 -9.25
CA TRP A 94 -9.20 7.80 -10.40
C TRP A 94 -9.14 9.29 -10.06
N GLY A 95 -9.31 10.13 -11.07
CA GLY A 95 -9.39 11.57 -10.86
C GLY A 95 -9.56 12.35 -12.15
N THR A 96 -9.42 13.66 -12.04
CA THR A 96 -9.58 14.59 -13.16
C THR A 96 -8.37 15.51 -13.29
N ARG A 97 -8.03 15.87 -14.52
CA ARG A 97 -7.03 16.88 -14.85
C ARG A 97 -7.41 17.62 -16.13
N LEU A 98 -6.75 18.73 -16.42
CA LEU A 98 -6.86 19.37 -17.73
C LEU A 98 -5.71 18.91 -18.64
N ASP A 99 -5.98 18.73 -19.93
CA ASP A 99 -4.94 18.57 -20.95
C ASP A 99 -4.32 19.92 -21.36
N GLU A 100 -3.34 19.89 -22.26
CA GLU A 100 -2.67 21.09 -22.76
C GLU A 100 -3.61 22.06 -23.50
N ALA A 101 -4.73 21.55 -24.00
CA ALA A 101 -5.77 22.33 -24.68
C ALA A 101 -6.88 22.81 -23.72
N GLY A 102 -6.75 22.55 -22.41
CA GLY A 102 -7.73 22.93 -21.40
C GLY A 102 -8.99 22.07 -21.40
N ARG A 103 -8.95 20.87 -21.99
CA ARG A 103 -10.07 19.90 -21.96
C ARG A 103 -9.99 19.06 -20.69
N LEU A 104 -11.15 18.75 -20.12
CA LEU A 104 -11.24 17.83 -18.99
C LEU A 104 -10.79 16.44 -19.43
N VAL A 105 -9.88 15.85 -18.65
CA VAL A 105 -9.44 14.47 -18.75
C VAL A 105 -9.83 13.79 -17.46
N VAL A 106 -10.67 12.76 -17.56
CA VAL A 106 -10.97 11.85 -16.47
C VAL A 106 -10.09 10.61 -16.64
N TRP A 107 -9.37 10.21 -15.60
CA TRP A 107 -8.45 9.08 -15.65
C TRP A 107 -8.82 8.06 -14.57
N ALA A 108 -8.56 6.79 -14.87
CA ALA A 108 -8.76 5.65 -13.99
C ALA A 108 -7.52 4.75 -14.03
N MET A 109 -7.13 4.21 -12.89
CA MET A 109 -5.89 3.44 -12.73
C MET A 109 -6.13 2.10 -12.04
N TRP A 110 -5.42 1.09 -12.53
CA TRP A 110 -5.35 -0.25 -11.96
C TRP A 110 -3.89 -0.66 -11.80
N SER A 111 -3.58 -1.31 -10.70
CA SER A 111 -2.25 -1.77 -10.33
C SER A 111 -2.33 -3.22 -9.89
N TRP A 112 -1.51 -4.07 -10.50
CA TRP A 112 -1.34 -5.46 -10.06
C TRP A 112 0.13 -5.83 -10.04
N LEU A 113 0.45 -6.89 -9.29
CA LEU A 113 1.83 -7.38 -9.22
C LEU A 113 2.30 -7.83 -10.60
N SER A 114 3.49 -7.38 -11.02
CA SER A 114 4.10 -7.94 -12.21
C SER A 114 4.40 -9.43 -11.98
N PRO A 115 4.14 -10.32 -12.96
CA PRO A 115 4.55 -11.71 -12.93
C PRO A 115 6.04 -11.90 -12.60
N THR A 116 6.88 -10.94 -13.01
CA THR A 116 8.33 -10.98 -12.79
C THR A 116 8.73 -10.73 -11.33
N LEU A 117 7.82 -10.20 -10.50
CA LEU A 117 8.05 -9.91 -9.09
C LEU A 117 7.35 -10.86 -8.11
N LEU A 118 6.40 -11.68 -8.57
CA LEU A 118 5.72 -12.68 -7.70
C LEU A 118 6.70 -13.63 -6.99
N ASP A 119 7.89 -13.83 -7.55
CA ASP A 119 8.94 -14.68 -6.97
C ASP A 119 9.71 -14.03 -5.81
N ARG A 120 9.47 -12.75 -5.50
CA ARG A 120 10.21 -12.02 -4.45
C ARG A 120 9.40 -11.98 -3.15
N GLY A 121 9.51 -13.04 -2.35
CA GLY A 121 8.76 -13.24 -1.09
C GLY A 121 8.84 -12.16 0.00
N TRP A 122 9.54 -11.04 -0.21
CA TRP A 122 9.50 -9.91 0.71
C TRP A 122 8.16 -9.15 0.66
N LEU A 123 7.35 -9.31 -0.39
CA LEU A 123 5.99 -8.76 -0.50
C LEU A 123 4.90 -9.69 0.07
N ALA A 124 5.26 -10.85 0.63
CA ALA A 124 4.27 -11.76 1.18
C ALA A 124 3.44 -11.07 2.29
N GLY A 125 2.11 -11.09 2.14
CA GLY A 125 1.18 -10.40 3.06
C GLY A 125 1.01 -8.90 2.82
N TRP A 126 1.59 -8.36 1.73
CA TRP A 126 1.46 -6.96 1.35
C TRP A 126 0.65 -6.81 0.06
N GLU A 127 -0.24 -5.82 0.06
CA GLU A 127 -1.07 -5.44 -1.08
C GLU A 127 -0.60 -4.09 -1.65
N PRO A 128 0.28 -4.11 -2.66
CA PRO A 128 0.81 -2.89 -3.25
C PRO A 128 -0.16 -2.27 -4.27
N THR A 129 -0.36 -0.97 -4.17
CA THR A 129 -1.18 -0.16 -5.10
C THR A 129 -0.49 1.18 -5.36
N ARG A 130 -1.10 2.02 -6.23
CA ARG A 130 -0.66 3.41 -6.45
C ARG A 130 -1.73 4.40 -6.02
N ASP A 131 -1.29 5.54 -5.50
CA ASP A 131 -2.17 6.67 -5.20
C ASP A 131 -2.38 7.58 -6.43
N THR A 132 -3.23 8.60 -6.27
CA THR A 132 -3.54 9.59 -7.31
C THR A 132 -2.34 10.41 -7.77
N ALA A 133 -1.25 10.46 -6.98
CA ALA A 133 0.00 11.10 -7.34
C ALA A 133 1.00 10.14 -8.01
N GLY A 134 0.57 8.90 -8.30
CA GLY A 134 1.40 7.85 -8.89
C GLY A 134 2.44 7.28 -7.92
N ARG A 135 2.36 7.56 -6.62
CA ARG A 135 3.27 7.00 -5.62
C ARG A 135 2.80 5.62 -5.20
N VAL A 136 3.75 4.73 -4.97
CA VAL A 136 3.43 3.38 -4.49
C VAL A 136 3.04 3.44 -3.01
N ARG A 137 2.04 2.64 -2.66
CA ARG A 137 1.67 2.32 -1.28
C ARG A 137 1.53 0.81 -1.16
N ALA A 138 1.70 0.27 0.03
CA ALA A 138 1.41 -1.14 0.30
C ALA A 138 0.70 -1.28 1.63
N HIS A 139 -0.44 -1.96 1.61
CA HIS A 139 -1.22 -2.26 2.80
C HIS A 139 -0.87 -3.66 3.33
N HIS A 140 -0.88 -3.82 4.64
CA HIS A 140 -0.77 -5.11 5.31
C HIS A 140 -1.94 -5.25 6.27
N ASP A 141 -2.88 -6.14 5.94
CA ASP A 141 -4.15 -6.30 6.65
C ASP A 141 -3.95 -6.63 8.14
N ASP A 142 -3.16 -7.67 8.44
CA ASP A 142 -2.98 -8.10 9.84
C ASP A 142 -2.32 -7.04 10.72
N GLU A 143 -1.50 -6.16 10.15
CA GLU A 143 -0.89 -5.05 10.88
C GLU A 143 -1.75 -3.78 10.88
N ALA A 144 -2.80 -3.74 10.05
CA ALA A 144 -3.57 -2.55 9.73
C ALA A 144 -2.64 -1.36 9.42
N LEU A 145 -1.65 -1.59 8.55
CA LEU A 145 -0.58 -0.65 8.25
C LEU A 145 -0.49 -0.40 6.75
N THR A 146 -0.44 0.87 6.37
CA THR A 146 -0.14 1.27 5.00
C THR A 146 1.22 1.98 4.97
N LEU A 147 2.16 1.44 4.19
CA LEU A 147 3.43 2.08 3.91
C LEU A 147 3.35 2.86 2.61
N ARG A 148 3.91 4.07 2.58
CA ARG A 148 4.00 4.91 1.39
C ARG A 148 5.44 5.04 0.92
N GLY A 149 5.65 4.95 -0.39
CA GLY A 149 6.95 5.00 -1.04
C GLY A 149 7.07 6.13 -2.06
N GLY A 150 8.10 6.02 -2.91
CA GLY A 150 8.29 6.87 -4.09
C GLY A 150 7.43 6.43 -5.26
N THR A 151 7.92 6.64 -6.48
CA THR A 151 7.19 6.26 -7.71
C THR A 151 7.41 4.81 -8.14
N THR A 152 8.29 4.06 -7.47
CA THR A 152 8.60 2.66 -7.83
C THR A 152 8.42 1.73 -6.65
N LEU A 153 8.02 0.48 -6.90
CA LEU A 153 7.79 -0.52 -5.86
C LEU A 153 9.07 -0.80 -5.04
N ALA A 154 10.24 -0.69 -5.66
CA ALA A 154 11.54 -0.84 -5.01
C ALA A 154 11.74 0.12 -3.82
N SER A 155 11.09 1.28 -3.83
CA SER A 155 11.14 2.24 -2.70
C SER A 155 10.55 1.68 -1.40
N LEU A 156 9.66 0.68 -1.50
CA LEU A 156 9.03 0.03 -0.35
C LEU A 156 9.84 -1.17 0.19
N HIS A 157 10.91 -1.59 -0.49
CA HIS A 157 11.67 -2.78 -0.08
C HIS A 157 12.20 -2.70 1.35
N ARG A 158 12.85 -1.58 1.71
CA ARG A 158 13.42 -1.39 3.04
C ARG A 158 12.36 -1.32 4.16
N PRO A 159 11.31 -0.50 4.05
CA PRO A 159 10.30 -0.44 5.11
C PRO A 159 9.51 -1.75 5.24
N ILE A 160 9.17 -2.43 4.14
CA ILE A 160 8.52 -3.74 4.19
C ILE A 160 9.42 -4.79 4.84
N ALA A 161 10.69 -4.90 4.43
CA ALA A 161 11.64 -5.82 5.05
C ALA A 161 11.78 -5.56 6.56
N SER A 162 11.73 -4.30 6.98
CA SER A 162 11.78 -3.93 8.39
C SER A 162 10.57 -4.44 9.18
N VAL A 163 9.36 -4.34 8.64
CA VAL A 163 8.13 -4.86 9.27
C VAL A 163 8.13 -6.40 9.27
N ASN A 164 8.49 -7.04 8.16
CA ASN A 164 8.59 -8.50 8.08
C ASN A 164 9.60 -9.05 9.10
N GLN A 165 10.70 -8.35 9.34
CA GLN A 165 11.65 -8.70 10.39
C GLN A 165 11.01 -8.62 11.78
N VAL A 166 10.16 -7.62 12.06
CA VAL A 166 9.41 -7.56 13.33
C VAL A 166 8.45 -8.74 13.48
N LEU A 167 7.72 -9.10 12.43
CA LEU A 167 6.82 -10.27 12.43
C LEU A 167 7.61 -11.54 12.76
N ALA A 168 8.77 -11.73 12.12
CA ALA A 168 9.67 -12.85 12.41
C ALA A 168 10.19 -12.83 13.85
N LEU A 169 10.55 -11.65 14.39
CA LEU A 169 10.99 -11.51 15.79
C LEU A 169 9.86 -11.86 16.77
N ARG A 170 8.61 -11.46 16.51
CA ARG A 170 7.45 -11.81 17.36
C ARG A 170 7.24 -13.32 17.40
N ALA A 171 7.36 -13.99 16.26
CA ALA A 171 7.29 -15.45 16.18
C ALA A 171 8.45 -16.14 16.92
N HIS A 172 9.67 -15.60 16.79
CA HIS A 172 10.86 -16.20 17.41
C HIS A 172 10.97 -15.94 18.92
N TYR A 173 10.39 -14.85 19.44
CA TYR A 173 10.50 -14.42 20.83
C TYR A 173 9.10 -14.25 21.49
N PRO A 174 8.31 -15.32 21.68
CA PRO A 174 6.93 -15.22 22.16
C PRO A 174 6.79 -14.64 23.59
N GLY A 175 7.85 -14.71 24.39
CA GLY A 175 7.91 -14.08 25.72
C GLY A 175 8.04 -12.55 25.71
N TRP A 176 8.15 -11.94 24.52
CA TRP A 176 8.25 -10.51 24.31
C TRP A 176 7.04 -10.00 23.53
N GLU A 177 6.50 -8.88 23.98
CA GLU A 177 5.59 -8.04 23.23
C GLU A 177 6.44 -7.04 22.43
N ILE A 178 6.35 -7.08 21.10
CA ILE A 178 7.16 -6.23 20.21
C ILE A 178 6.23 -5.28 19.46
N THR A 179 6.46 -3.98 19.61
CA THR A 179 5.71 -2.90 18.97
C THR A 179 6.65 -1.95 18.24
N TYR A 180 6.10 -1.13 17.35
CA TYR A 180 6.83 -0.06 16.70
C TYR A 180 5.91 1.14 16.47
N ASP A 181 6.50 2.33 16.33
CA ASP A 181 5.76 3.53 15.98
C ASP A 181 5.14 3.39 14.58
N ARG A 182 3.81 3.49 14.51
CA ARG A 182 3.03 3.39 13.28
C ARG A 182 2.79 4.75 12.62
N THR A 183 3.26 5.85 13.21
CA THR A 183 3.10 7.20 12.67
C THR A 183 4.16 7.49 11.60
N GLU A 184 3.75 8.06 10.47
CA GLU A 184 4.61 8.36 9.31
C GLU A 184 5.70 9.42 9.59
N THR A 185 5.77 10.00 10.81
CA THR A 185 6.47 11.27 11.06
C THR A 185 7.77 11.22 11.87
N ARG A 186 8.36 10.05 12.17
CA ARG A 186 9.61 9.95 12.95
C ARG A 186 10.49 8.77 12.51
N PRO A 187 11.78 8.70 12.91
CA PRO A 187 12.50 7.43 12.84
C PRO A 187 11.69 6.37 13.60
N ILE A 188 11.33 5.29 12.90
CA ILE A 188 10.50 4.21 13.46
C ILE A 188 11.20 3.65 14.70
N TRP A 189 10.60 3.86 15.88
CA TRP A 189 11.09 3.32 17.13
C TRP A 189 10.48 1.94 17.36
N PHE A 190 11.34 0.94 17.56
CA PHE A 190 10.93 -0.41 17.91
C PHE A 190 11.07 -0.59 19.41
N THR A 191 10.05 -1.15 20.05
CA THR A 191 10.05 -1.45 21.49
C THR A 191 9.75 -2.93 21.67
N ALA A 192 10.54 -3.61 22.51
CA ALA A 192 10.21 -4.95 22.99
C ALA A 192 10.08 -4.92 24.51
N ARG A 193 8.96 -5.40 25.03
CA ARG A 193 8.68 -5.51 26.46
C ARG A 193 8.45 -6.98 26.83
N ARG A 194 9.06 -7.47 27.90
CA ARG A 194 8.77 -8.82 28.39
C ARG A 194 7.32 -8.91 28.83
N ARG A 195 6.63 -9.97 28.39
CA ARG A 195 5.26 -10.27 28.84
C ARG A 195 5.24 -10.64 30.31
N THR A 196 6.23 -11.41 30.75
CA THR A 196 6.46 -11.73 32.15
C THR A 196 7.76 -11.06 32.60
N PRO A 197 7.70 -10.14 33.59
CA PRO A 197 8.89 -9.49 34.11
C PRO A 197 9.92 -10.52 34.59
N ALA A 198 11.20 -10.22 34.40
CA ALA A 198 12.25 -11.07 34.93
C ALA A 198 12.13 -11.16 36.46
N THR A 199 12.16 -12.37 37.00
CA THR A 199 11.96 -12.62 38.44
C THR A 199 12.97 -11.88 39.31
N HIS A 200 14.17 -11.59 38.78
CA HIS A 200 15.18 -10.77 39.43
C HIS A 200 15.96 -9.91 38.41
N ARG A 201 16.09 -8.61 38.70
CA ARG A 201 16.93 -7.66 37.94
C ARG A 201 18.41 -7.94 38.19
N THR A 202 18.92 -9.00 37.60
CA THR A 202 20.37 -9.25 37.55
C THR A 202 20.99 -8.25 36.56
N HIS A 203 22.22 -7.80 36.82
CA HIS A 203 22.91 -6.83 35.94
C HIS A 203 22.90 -7.33 34.48
N GLY A 204 22.26 -6.58 33.59
CA GLY A 204 22.17 -6.89 32.15
C GLY A 204 20.88 -7.60 31.67
N VAL A 205 20.00 -8.06 32.56
CA VAL A 205 18.66 -8.57 32.16
C VAL A 205 17.66 -7.41 32.19
N LEU A 206 17.15 -7.06 31.02
CA LEU A 206 16.23 -5.94 30.83
C LEU A 206 14.80 -6.45 30.56
N ASP A 207 13.82 -5.74 31.11
CA ASP A 207 12.39 -5.97 30.85
C ASP A 207 11.89 -5.22 29.61
N THR A 208 12.60 -4.16 29.20
CA THR A 208 12.27 -3.33 28.04
C THR A 208 13.51 -3.06 27.22
N LEU A 209 13.38 -3.19 25.90
CA LEU A 209 14.39 -2.83 24.90
C LEU A 209 13.78 -1.82 23.93
N THR A 210 14.58 -0.87 23.48
CA THR A 210 14.24 0.03 22.38
C THR A 210 15.29 -0.06 21.30
N ALA A 211 14.95 0.21 20.04
CA ALA A 211 15.88 0.23 18.92
C ALA A 211 15.40 1.18 17.82
N ARG A 212 16.33 1.65 16.98
CA ARG A 212 16.03 2.49 15.81
C ARG A 212 15.79 1.69 14.54
N THR A 213 16.17 0.41 14.53
CA THR A 213 15.93 -0.52 13.43
C THR A 213 15.45 -1.86 13.98
N SER A 214 14.70 -2.60 13.17
CA SER A 214 14.28 -3.97 13.48
C SER A 214 15.48 -4.92 13.60
N ALA A 215 16.55 -4.70 12.82
CA ALA A 215 17.80 -5.43 12.95
C ALA A 215 18.48 -5.22 14.31
N GLU A 216 18.62 -3.96 14.74
CA GLU A 216 19.16 -3.64 16.07
C GLU A 216 18.31 -4.24 17.18
N LEU A 217 16.99 -4.25 17.04
CA LEU A 217 16.10 -4.90 18.01
C LEU A 217 16.38 -6.41 18.08
N GLY A 218 16.57 -7.07 16.93
CA GLY A 218 16.90 -8.48 16.84
C GLY A 218 18.18 -8.83 17.59
N ASP A 219 19.25 -8.05 17.40
CA ASP A 219 20.52 -8.22 18.09
C ASP A 219 20.36 -8.07 19.62
N ARG A 220 19.60 -7.06 20.06
CA ARG A 220 19.33 -6.83 21.49
C ARG A 220 18.52 -7.95 22.12
N LEU A 221 17.52 -8.50 21.42
CA LEU A 221 16.74 -9.65 21.88
C LEU A 221 17.60 -10.91 22.00
N ALA A 222 18.47 -11.17 21.02
CA ALA A 222 19.40 -12.28 21.06
C ALA A 222 20.36 -12.17 22.26
N ALA A 223 20.88 -10.96 22.52
CA ALA A 223 21.71 -10.69 23.70
C ALA A 223 20.97 -10.93 25.02
N GLN A 224 19.68 -10.54 25.12
CA GLN A 224 18.86 -10.79 26.30
C GLN A 224 18.61 -12.28 26.55
N ARG A 225 18.41 -13.08 25.50
CA ARG A 225 18.28 -14.53 25.61
C ARG A 225 19.55 -15.14 26.23
N TYR A 226 20.72 -14.75 25.73
CA TYR A 226 22.00 -15.21 26.26
C TYR A 226 22.22 -14.79 27.73
N ALA A 227 21.92 -13.54 28.08
CA ALA A 227 22.05 -13.02 29.44
C ALA A 227 21.15 -13.81 30.43
N THR A 228 19.92 -14.12 30.03
CA THR A 228 18.98 -14.90 30.84
C THR A 228 19.50 -16.32 31.08
N SER A 229 19.90 -17.04 30.03
CA SER A 229 20.48 -18.39 30.16
C SER A 229 21.78 -18.44 30.95
N ARG A 230 22.57 -17.36 30.96
CA ARG A 230 23.77 -17.26 31.80
C ARG A 230 23.41 -17.05 33.28
N ALA A 231 22.44 -16.19 33.57
CA ALA A 231 21.98 -15.94 34.95
C ALA A 231 21.42 -17.22 35.61
N ASP A 232 20.60 -17.98 34.87
CA ASP A 232 20.01 -19.23 35.36
C ASP A 232 21.07 -20.30 35.68
N ARG A 233 22.11 -20.42 34.83
CA ARG A 233 23.23 -21.35 35.07
C ARG A 233 24.04 -20.99 36.32
N HIS A 234 24.34 -19.70 36.52
CA HIS A 234 25.02 -19.26 37.74
C HIS A 234 24.20 -19.53 39.00
N ARG A 235 22.87 -19.43 38.93
CA ARG A 235 21.97 -19.76 40.04
C ARG A 235 21.97 -21.24 40.35
N ALA A 236 21.84 -22.10 39.34
CA ALA A 236 21.88 -23.54 39.52
C ALA A 236 23.17 -23.99 40.23
N HIS A 237 24.32 -23.41 39.84
CA HIS A 237 25.59 -23.71 40.49
C HIS A 237 25.66 -23.23 41.95
N ARG A 238 25.03 -22.10 42.30
CA ARG A 238 24.98 -21.60 43.69
C ARG A 238 23.99 -22.34 44.60
N ALA A 239 22.98 -23.01 44.04
CA ALA A 239 21.99 -23.76 44.82
C ALA A 239 22.47 -25.18 45.21
N VAL A 240 23.55 -25.66 44.58
CA VAL A 240 24.07 -27.03 44.74
C VAL A 240 25.34 -27.09 45.59
N GLY A 241 25.95 -25.95 45.93
CA GLY A 241 27.14 -25.85 46.78
C GLY A 241 26.85 -25.08 48.06
#